data_AF-A0A031JU85-F1
#
_entry.id   AF-A0A031JU85-F1
#
_cell.length_a   1.000
_cell.length_b   1.000
_cell.length_c   1.000
_cell.angle_alpha   90.00
_cell.angle_beta   90.00
_cell.angle_gamma   90.00
#
_symmetry.space_group_name_H-M   'P 1'
#
loop_
_entity.id
_entity.type
_entity.pdbx_description
1 polymer ?
#
loop_
_entity_poly.entity_id
_entity_poly.type
_entity_poly.pdbx_seq_one_letter_code
_entity_poly.pdbx_strand_id
1 'polypeptide(L)'
;MTYQIPKHLSGRVVHLKESDEEWGREAFTMSVWDKGRLMNATIEFDDRKVLRNATWSVDGDWNPIEAQTREFVDGDLKAHCWFRVDGTAVEAEVFSQEAGRFSQRLETGKRIDYLGMHTILADVLVAAACGTADPGVEKPVTCVTNSISEWGMGNYRAHCVTPLVTYVGREEITVRAGSFEAEHFKVRWSEFVPEYADFWVTPGDYLPLRLKGSFGPVRYELAGLD
;
A
#
# COMPACT_ATOMS: atom_id res chain seq x y z
N MET A 1 -5.15 31.84 -9.07
CA MET A 1 -4.34 30.66 -8.69
C MET A 1 -3.90 29.99 -9.97
N THR A 2 -2.59 29.94 -10.22
CA THR A 2 -2.03 29.27 -11.40
C THR A 2 -1.89 27.79 -11.06
N TYR A 3 -2.47 26.91 -11.88
CA TYR A 3 -2.29 25.47 -11.75
C TYR A 3 -0.79 25.14 -11.89
N GLN A 4 -0.18 24.59 -10.84
CA GLN A 4 1.19 24.08 -10.93
C GLN A 4 1.18 22.69 -11.55
N ILE A 5 2.13 22.46 -12.46
CA ILE A 5 2.35 21.13 -13.04
C ILE A 5 2.76 20.20 -11.89
N PRO A 6 2.11 19.03 -11.72
CA PRO A 6 2.48 18.09 -10.67
C PRO A 6 3.95 17.66 -10.77
N LYS A 7 4.60 17.48 -9.62
CA LYS A 7 5.85 16.71 -9.53
C LYS A 7 5.52 15.26 -9.84
N HIS A 8 6.27 14.64 -10.75
CA HIS A 8 6.11 13.23 -11.10
C HIS A 8 7.29 12.44 -10.58
N LEU A 9 6.99 11.29 -9.97
CA LEU A 9 7.95 10.31 -9.46
C LEU A 9 7.56 8.96 -10.04
N SER A 10 8.55 8.16 -10.43
CA SER A 10 8.31 6.77 -10.81
C SER A 10 9.40 5.87 -10.28
N GLY A 11 9.08 4.60 -10.03
CA GLY A 11 10.07 3.67 -9.52
C GLY A 11 9.64 2.23 -9.65
N ARG A 12 10.56 1.36 -9.24
CA ARG A 12 10.37 -0.09 -9.26
C ARG A 12 10.85 -0.71 -7.96
N VAL A 13 10.00 -1.52 -7.33
CA VAL A 13 10.32 -2.36 -6.18
C VAL A 13 10.46 -3.80 -6.67
N VAL A 14 11.46 -4.53 -6.20
CA VAL A 14 11.62 -5.98 -6.45
C VAL A 14 11.25 -6.77 -5.22
N HIS A 15 10.62 -7.93 -5.44
CA HIS A 15 10.23 -8.86 -4.40
C HIS A 15 11.24 -10.00 -4.39
N LEU A 16 11.92 -10.18 -3.27
CA LEU A 16 13.08 -11.05 -3.15
C LEU A 16 12.81 -12.13 -2.11
N LYS A 17 13.21 -13.36 -2.44
CA LYS A 17 13.34 -14.44 -1.46
C LYS A 17 14.53 -14.15 -0.55
N GLU A 18 14.67 -14.92 0.53
CA GLU A 18 15.87 -14.89 1.39
C GLU A 18 17.17 -15.10 0.59
N SER A 19 17.11 -15.96 -0.44
CA SER A 19 18.20 -16.25 -1.38
C SER A 19 18.56 -15.10 -2.34
N ASP A 20 17.90 -13.95 -2.25
CA ASP A 20 18.05 -12.79 -3.16
C ASP A 20 17.58 -13.04 -4.61
N GLU A 21 16.85 -14.14 -4.83
CA GLU A 21 16.15 -14.42 -6.08
C GLU A 21 14.87 -13.58 -6.17
N GLU A 22 14.68 -12.88 -7.30
CA GLU A 22 13.44 -12.15 -7.60
C GLU A 22 12.31 -13.14 -7.90
N TRP A 23 11.16 -12.97 -7.25
CA TRP A 23 9.94 -13.77 -7.47
C TRP A 23 8.72 -12.92 -7.85
N GLY A 24 8.90 -11.60 -7.85
CA GLY A 24 7.89 -10.63 -8.20
C GLY A 24 8.45 -9.22 -8.19
N ARG A 25 7.63 -8.27 -8.61
CA ARG A 25 8.04 -6.87 -8.76
C ARG A 25 6.83 -5.96 -8.76
N GLU A 26 7.06 -4.70 -8.45
CA GLU A 26 6.08 -3.62 -8.52
C GLU A 26 6.68 -2.43 -9.27
N ALA A 27 6.00 -1.94 -10.28
CA ALA A 27 6.29 -0.66 -10.92
C ALA A 27 5.26 0.38 -10.46
N PHE A 28 5.71 1.55 -10.03
CA PHE A 28 4.82 2.59 -9.51
C PHE A 28 5.08 3.97 -10.10
N THR A 29 4.06 4.82 -10.02
CA THR A 29 4.13 6.25 -10.31
C THR A 29 3.39 7.04 -9.25
N MET A 30 3.89 8.22 -8.89
CA MET A 30 3.22 9.18 -8.01
C MET A 30 3.27 10.57 -8.65
N SER A 31 2.09 11.18 -8.80
CA SER A 31 1.95 12.59 -9.18
C SER A 31 1.57 13.39 -7.95
N VAL A 32 2.32 14.43 -7.63
CA VAL A 32 2.18 15.24 -6.40
C VAL A 32 1.82 16.67 -6.76
N TRP A 33 0.77 17.19 -6.12
CA TRP A 33 0.38 18.61 -6.18
C TRP A 33 -0.02 19.12 -4.79
N ASP A 34 -0.20 20.43 -4.62
CA ASP A 34 -0.46 21.07 -3.32
C ASP A 34 -1.63 20.47 -2.53
N LYS A 35 -2.62 19.91 -3.23
CA LYS A 35 -3.86 19.39 -2.64
C LYS A 35 -3.91 17.88 -2.55
N GLY A 36 -2.85 17.16 -2.95
CA GLY A 36 -2.89 15.71 -2.90
C GLY A 36 -1.95 15.00 -3.85
N ARG A 37 -2.18 13.70 -3.95
CA ARG A 37 -1.37 12.77 -4.75
C ARG A 37 -2.24 11.79 -5.49
N LEU A 38 -1.81 11.41 -6.68
CA LEU A 38 -2.37 10.33 -7.48
C LEU A 38 -1.26 9.29 -7.66
N MET A 39 -1.55 8.07 -7.24
CA MET A 39 -0.60 6.97 -7.27
C MET A 39 -1.16 5.85 -8.13
N ASN A 40 -0.26 5.15 -8.80
CA ASN A 40 -0.56 3.93 -9.53
C ASN A 40 0.56 2.94 -9.32
N ALA A 41 0.22 1.68 -9.12
CA ALA A 41 1.19 0.60 -9.01
C ALA A 41 0.69 -0.64 -9.77
N THR A 42 1.61 -1.32 -10.44
CA THR A 42 1.37 -2.60 -11.11
C THR A 42 2.33 -3.62 -10.54
N ILE A 43 1.80 -4.75 -10.08
CA ILE A 43 2.53 -5.84 -9.44
C ILE A 43 2.45 -7.09 -10.29
N GLU A 44 3.57 -7.79 -10.39
CA GLU A 44 3.67 -9.10 -10.99
C GLU A 44 4.23 -10.08 -9.94
N PHE A 45 3.53 -11.20 -9.70
CA PHE A 45 4.06 -12.34 -8.94
C PHE A 45 4.25 -13.51 -9.92
N ASP A 46 5.50 -13.91 -10.16
CA ASP A 46 5.83 -14.87 -11.22
C ASP A 46 5.33 -16.28 -10.88
N ASP A 47 5.50 -16.71 -9.63
CA ASP A 47 5.18 -18.05 -9.15
C ASP A 47 3.67 -18.29 -8.99
N ARG A 48 2.90 -17.22 -8.79
CA ARG A 48 1.44 -17.23 -8.66
C ARG A 48 0.72 -16.79 -9.94
N LYS A 49 1.46 -16.33 -10.95
CA LYS A 49 0.95 -15.77 -12.21
C LYS A 49 -0.10 -14.67 -11.98
N VAL A 50 0.21 -13.78 -11.06
CA VAL A 50 -0.65 -12.65 -10.70
C VAL A 50 -0.16 -11.41 -11.40
N LEU A 51 -1.08 -10.69 -12.02
CA LEU A 51 -0.90 -9.30 -12.41
C LEU A 51 -1.94 -8.48 -11.67
N ARG A 52 -1.49 -7.60 -10.77
CA ARG A 52 -2.35 -6.67 -10.03
C ARG A 52 -2.05 -5.26 -10.47
N ASN A 53 -3.08 -4.43 -10.54
CA ASN A 53 -2.93 -3.00 -10.68
C ASN A 53 -3.81 -2.29 -9.65
N ALA A 54 -3.28 -1.23 -9.05
CA ALA A 54 -4.04 -0.33 -8.21
C ALA A 54 -3.75 1.12 -8.61
N THR A 55 -4.79 1.95 -8.62
CA THR A 55 -4.69 3.40 -8.72
C THR A 55 -5.47 4.00 -7.57
N TRP A 56 -4.90 5.00 -6.87
CA TRP A 56 -5.59 5.64 -5.75
C TRP A 56 -5.12 7.06 -5.55
N SER A 57 -5.92 7.84 -4.83
CA SER A 57 -5.60 9.22 -4.52
C SER A 57 -5.78 9.55 -3.04
N VAL A 58 -4.96 10.49 -2.58
CA VAL A 58 -4.99 11.06 -1.23
C VAL A 58 -5.00 12.58 -1.31
N ASP A 59 -5.51 13.24 -0.27
CA ASP A 59 -5.46 14.69 -0.13
C ASP A 59 -4.07 15.19 0.34
N GLY A 60 -3.96 16.50 0.59
CA GLY A 60 -2.72 17.14 1.03
C GLY A 60 -2.23 16.66 2.40
N ASP A 61 -3.14 16.13 3.22
CA ASP A 61 -2.89 15.60 4.57
C ASP A 61 -2.79 14.06 4.57
N TRP A 62 -2.65 13.45 3.38
CA TRP A 62 -2.59 11.99 3.17
C TRP A 62 -3.88 11.22 3.49
N ASN A 63 -5.01 11.90 3.67
CA ASN A 63 -6.27 11.18 3.85
C ASN A 63 -6.71 10.54 2.52
N PRO A 64 -7.19 9.30 2.52
CA PRO A 64 -7.62 8.64 1.30
C PRO A 64 -8.90 9.25 0.73
N ILE A 65 -8.96 9.35 -0.61
CA ILE A 65 -10.10 9.88 -1.36
C ILE A 65 -10.83 8.74 -2.06
N GLU A 66 -10.12 8.00 -2.92
CA GLU A 66 -10.65 6.90 -3.71
C GLU A 66 -9.55 5.93 -4.14
N ALA A 67 -9.96 4.74 -4.59
CA ALA A 67 -9.08 3.79 -5.21
C ALA A 67 -9.82 2.91 -6.23
N GLN A 68 -9.07 2.35 -7.17
CA GLN A 68 -9.48 1.26 -8.04
C GLN A 68 -8.41 0.17 -8.05
N THR A 69 -8.82 -1.09 -8.10
CA THR A 69 -7.92 -2.23 -8.22
C THR A 69 -8.40 -3.21 -9.29
N ARG A 70 -7.45 -3.84 -9.98
CA ARG A 70 -7.71 -4.92 -10.94
C ARG A 70 -6.75 -6.06 -10.63
N GLU A 71 -7.28 -7.27 -10.61
CA GLU A 71 -6.51 -8.46 -10.32
C GLU A 71 -6.73 -9.52 -11.39
N PHE A 72 -5.64 -9.95 -12.00
CA PHE A 72 -5.59 -11.04 -12.97
C PHE A 72 -4.79 -12.18 -12.37
N VAL A 73 -5.32 -13.39 -12.48
CA VAL A 73 -4.64 -14.63 -12.05
C VAL A 73 -4.76 -15.63 -13.17
N ASP A 74 -3.63 -16.23 -13.59
CA ASP A 74 -3.54 -17.08 -14.78
C ASP A 74 -4.06 -16.40 -16.07
N GLY A 75 -3.98 -15.06 -16.13
CA GLY A 75 -4.45 -14.26 -17.28
C GLY A 75 -5.95 -13.93 -17.26
N ASP A 76 -6.73 -14.49 -16.33
CA ASP A 76 -8.15 -14.19 -16.17
C ASP A 76 -8.37 -13.03 -15.19
N LEU A 77 -9.26 -12.09 -15.54
CA LEU A 77 -9.73 -11.07 -14.60
C LEU A 77 -10.48 -11.74 -13.44
N LYS A 78 -9.89 -11.71 -12.25
CA LYS A 78 -10.50 -12.23 -11.02
C LYS A 78 -11.32 -11.17 -10.30
N ALA A 79 -10.86 -9.93 -10.30
CA ALA A 79 -11.58 -8.83 -9.68
C ALA A 79 -11.27 -7.47 -10.29
N HIS A 80 -12.29 -6.61 -10.26
CA HIS A 80 -12.18 -5.17 -10.44
C HIS A 80 -12.97 -4.50 -9.33
N CYS A 81 -12.30 -3.70 -8.51
CA CYS A 81 -12.91 -3.01 -7.38
C CYS A 81 -12.72 -1.50 -7.53
N TRP A 82 -13.73 -0.75 -7.13
CA TRP A 82 -13.66 0.70 -6.95
C TRP A 82 -14.09 1.05 -5.53
N PHE A 83 -13.42 2.02 -4.92
CA PHE A 83 -13.64 2.48 -3.55
C PHE A 83 -13.71 4.00 -3.51
N ARG A 84 -14.64 4.55 -2.72
CA ARG A 84 -14.71 5.97 -2.39
C ARG A 84 -14.83 6.15 -0.89
N VAL A 85 -13.96 6.98 -0.33
CA VAL A 85 -13.98 7.33 1.08
C VAL A 85 -14.90 8.53 1.29
N ASP A 86 -15.77 8.41 2.30
CA ASP A 86 -16.71 9.45 2.74
C ASP A 86 -16.65 9.54 4.27
N GLY A 87 -15.64 10.27 4.77
CA GLY A 87 -15.39 10.46 6.20
C GLY A 87 -15.10 9.16 6.94
N THR A 88 -16.12 8.58 7.56
CA THR A 88 -16.04 7.33 8.33
C THR A 88 -16.57 6.11 7.58
N ALA A 89 -16.95 6.28 6.32
CA ALA A 89 -17.51 5.24 5.47
C ALA A 89 -16.69 5.02 4.20
N VAL A 90 -16.77 3.82 3.65
CA VAL A 90 -16.32 3.49 2.29
C VAL A 90 -17.47 2.93 1.49
N GLU A 91 -17.67 3.49 0.30
CA GLU A 91 -18.48 2.87 -0.73
C GLU A 91 -17.59 2.05 -1.64
N ALA A 92 -18.02 0.83 -1.98
CA ALA A 92 -17.31 -0.05 -2.85
C ALA A 92 -18.22 -0.65 -3.92
N GLU A 93 -17.75 -0.66 -5.16
CA GLU A 93 -18.33 -1.39 -6.27
C GLU A 93 -17.34 -2.47 -6.69
N VAL A 94 -17.75 -3.72 -6.61
CA VAL A 94 -16.86 -4.85 -6.86
C VAL A 94 -17.46 -5.76 -7.90
N PHE A 95 -16.66 -6.09 -8.90
CA PHE A 95 -16.91 -7.12 -9.89
C PHE A 95 -15.88 -8.21 -9.67
N SER A 96 -16.31 -9.37 -9.18
CA SER A 96 -15.41 -10.50 -8.97
C SER A 96 -15.93 -11.76 -9.64
N GLN A 97 -15.03 -12.65 -10.02
CA GLN A 97 -15.40 -13.95 -10.55
C GLN A 97 -16.15 -14.80 -9.50
N GLU A 98 -15.81 -14.66 -8.22
CA GLU A 98 -16.37 -15.42 -7.11
C GLU A 98 -17.80 -14.98 -6.73
N ALA A 99 -18.03 -13.67 -6.59
CA ALA A 99 -19.27 -13.12 -6.04
C ALA A 99 -20.11 -12.33 -7.08
N GLY A 100 -19.66 -12.26 -8.33
CA GLY A 100 -20.29 -11.42 -9.35
C GLY A 100 -20.12 -9.93 -9.05
N ARG A 101 -21.14 -9.14 -9.41
CA ARG A 101 -21.19 -7.70 -9.10
C ARG A 101 -21.93 -7.45 -7.80
N PHE A 102 -21.34 -6.71 -6.87
CA PHE A 102 -22.05 -6.21 -5.70
C PHE A 102 -21.59 -4.79 -5.30
N SER A 103 -22.52 -4.09 -4.65
CA SER A 103 -22.31 -2.77 -4.05
C SER A 103 -22.25 -2.92 -2.54
N GLN A 104 -21.29 -2.26 -1.89
CA GLN A 104 -21.12 -2.27 -0.45
C GLN A 104 -20.96 -0.84 0.06
N ARG A 105 -21.60 -0.54 1.19
CA ARG A 105 -21.23 0.60 2.03
C ARG A 105 -20.75 0.04 3.37
N LEU A 106 -19.52 0.35 3.73
CA LEU A 106 -18.88 -0.07 4.98
C LEU A 106 -18.73 1.14 5.90
N GLU A 107 -19.40 1.12 7.03
CA GLU A 107 -19.19 2.08 8.12
C GLU A 107 -18.07 1.57 9.03
N THR A 108 -17.04 2.40 9.27
CA THR A 108 -15.90 2.03 10.14
C THR A 108 -16.02 2.61 11.55
N GLY A 109 -16.93 3.58 11.75
CA GLY A 109 -17.14 4.28 13.03
C GLY A 109 -16.00 5.22 13.43
N LYS A 110 -14.93 5.31 12.63
CA LYS A 110 -13.77 6.19 12.82
C LYS A 110 -13.37 6.78 11.47
N ARG A 111 -12.56 7.84 11.47
CA ARG A 111 -11.95 8.32 10.21
C ARG A 111 -11.08 7.21 9.63
N ILE A 112 -11.18 7.00 8.32
CA ILE A 112 -10.31 6.05 7.61
C ILE A 112 -8.97 6.76 7.35
N ASP A 113 -7.89 6.14 7.81
CA ASP A 113 -6.57 6.75 7.79
C ASP A 113 -5.81 6.45 6.49
N TYR A 114 -6.01 5.27 5.89
CA TYR A 114 -5.49 4.94 4.56
C TYR A 114 -6.24 3.75 3.91
N LEU A 115 -5.98 3.54 2.61
CA LEU A 115 -6.47 2.41 1.83
C LEU A 115 -5.34 1.42 1.56
N GLY A 116 -5.44 0.18 2.09
CA GLY A 116 -4.48 -0.89 1.84
C GLY A 116 -4.84 -1.66 0.56
N MET A 117 -4.24 -1.27 -0.57
CA MET A 117 -4.59 -1.80 -1.90
C MET A 117 -3.72 -3.00 -2.35
N HIS A 118 -2.99 -3.60 -1.41
CA HIS A 118 -2.07 -4.73 -1.64
C HIS A 118 -1.03 -4.43 -2.73
N THR A 119 -0.53 -3.19 -2.70
CA THR A 119 0.69 -2.74 -3.37
C THR A 119 1.64 -2.24 -2.32
N ILE A 120 2.94 -2.47 -2.50
CA ILE A 120 3.96 -2.03 -1.55
C ILE A 120 3.88 -0.52 -1.38
N LEU A 121 3.72 0.25 -2.47
CA LEU A 121 3.53 1.70 -2.37
C LEU A 121 2.28 2.08 -1.55
N ALA A 122 1.14 1.38 -1.69
CA ALA A 122 -0.06 1.70 -0.91
C ALA A 122 0.09 1.29 0.57
N ASP A 123 0.66 0.11 0.82
CA ASP A 123 0.74 -0.47 2.16
C ASP A 123 1.67 0.33 3.06
N VAL A 124 2.78 0.86 2.52
CA VAL A 124 3.70 1.71 3.30
C VAL A 124 3.12 3.10 3.64
N LEU A 125 2.01 3.53 3.03
CA LEU A 125 1.36 4.80 3.39
C LEU A 125 0.75 4.79 4.79
N VAL A 126 0.68 3.62 5.43
CA VAL A 126 0.41 3.53 6.87
C VAL A 126 1.39 4.37 7.70
N ALA A 127 2.60 4.62 7.20
CA ALA A 127 3.56 5.55 7.82
C ALA A 127 3.03 7.00 7.88
N ALA A 128 2.32 7.47 6.85
CA ALA A 128 1.76 8.81 6.83
C ALA A 128 0.69 8.99 7.92
N ALA A 129 -0.12 7.96 8.16
CA ALA A 129 -1.10 7.94 9.24
C ALA A 129 -0.46 7.87 10.64
N CYS A 130 0.63 7.10 10.79
CA CYS A 130 1.34 6.97 12.06
C CYS A 130 2.08 8.26 12.46
N GLY A 131 2.74 8.90 11.48
CA GLY A 131 3.65 10.02 11.69
C GLY A 131 4.90 9.65 12.48
N THR A 132 5.79 10.64 12.68
CA THR A 132 7.11 10.45 13.29
C THR A 132 7.27 11.08 14.69
N ALA A 133 6.20 11.67 15.23
CA ALA A 133 6.26 12.48 16.46
C ALA A 133 6.54 11.67 17.73
N ASP A 134 6.16 10.39 17.77
CA ASP A 134 6.20 9.56 18.98
C ASP A 134 6.99 8.25 18.74
N PRO A 135 8.34 8.30 18.66
CA PRO A 135 9.15 7.12 18.45
C PRO A 135 8.92 6.04 19.52
N GLY A 136 8.79 4.78 19.10
CA GLY A 136 8.57 3.64 19.98
C GLY A 136 7.14 3.48 20.51
N VAL A 137 6.22 4.40 20.20
CA VAL A 137 4.81 4.28 20.58
C VAL A 137 4.04 3.57 19.47
N GLU A 138 3.38 2.47 19.85
CA GLU A 138 2.51 1.74 18.95
C GLU A 138 1.15 2.43 18.81
N LYS A 139 0.73 2.68 17.56
CA LYS A 139 -0.49 3.41 17.20
C LYS A 139 -1.41 2.52 16.36
N PRO A 140 -2.69 2.39 16.73
CA PRO A 140 -3.67 1.77 15.85
C PRO A 140 -4.02 2.71 14.69
N VAL A 141 -4.10 2.17 13.49
CA VAL A 141 -4.48 2.90 12.26
C VAL A 141 -5.77 2.29 11.71
N THR A 142 -6.71 3.10 11.24
CA THR A 142 -7.95 2.62 10.61
C THR A 142 -7.69 2.39 9.12
N CYS A 143 -7.62 1.13 8.70
CA CYS A 143 -7.37 0.74 7.32
C CYS A 143 -8.62 0.17 6.68
N VAL A 144 -8.91 0.58 5.45
CA VAL A 144 -9.81 -0.19 4.58
C VAL A 144 -9.00 -0.85 3.46
N THR A 145 -9.08 -2.17 3.38
CA THR A 145 -8.38 -2.97 2.36
C THR A 145 -9.36 -3.66 1.42
N ASN A 146 -8.93 -3.94 0.19
CA ASN A 146 -9.73 -4.61 -0.83
C ASN A 146 -9.78 -6.15 -0.66
N SER A 147 -8.97 -6.73 0.23
CA SER A 147 -8.98 -8.16 0.54
C SER A 147 -8.31 -8.43 1.89
N ILE A 148 -8.76 -9.48 2.58
CA ILE A 148 -8.09 -10.03 3.78
C ILE A 148 -7.53 -11.44 3.54
N SER A 149 -7.61 -11.93 2.30
CA SER A 149 -7.04 -13.22 1.93
C SER A 149 -5.50 -13.15 1.91
N GLU A 150 -4.87 -14.32 1.97
CA GLU A 150 -3.43 -14.45 1.75
C GLU A 150 -3.03 -13.77 0.44
N TRP A 151 -1.97 -12.96 0.46
CA TRP A 151 -1.49 -12.16 -0.68
C TRP A 151 -2.50 -11.17 -1.27
N GLY A 152 -3.62 -10.91 -0.58
CA GLY A 152 -4.72 -10.09 -1.08
C GLY A 152 -5.54 -10.77 -2.20
N MET A 153 -5.42 -12.09 -2.36
CA MET A 153 -6.02 -12.84 -3.47
C MET A 153 -7.35 -13.49 -3.04
N GLY A 154 -8.48 -12.92 -3.49
CA GLY A 154 -9.83 -13.41 -3.18
C GLY A 154 -10.51 -12.60 -2.08
N ASN A 155 -11.74 -12.98 -1.70
CA ASN A 155 -12.55 -12.22 -0.74
C ASN A 155 -12.62 -10.71 -1.05
N TYR A 156 -12.70 -10.36 -2.34
CA TYR A 156 -12.64 -8.98 -2.79
C TYR A 156 -13.87 -8.20 -2.31
N ARG A 157 -13.67 -7.22 -1.43
CA ARG A 157 -14.67 -6.30 -0.87
C ARG A 157 -13.96 -5.26 0.00
N ALA A 158 -14.68 -4.25 0.50
CA ALA A 158 -14.14 -3.38 1.53
C ALA A 158 -14.12 -4.13 2.88
N HIS A 159 -12.93 -4.25 3.47
CA HIS A 159 -12.72 -4.76 4.82
C HIS A 159 -12.08 -3.69 5.68
N CYS A 160 -12.62 -3.47 6.89
CA CYS A 160 -11.97 -2.61 7.87
C CYS A 160 -11.04 -3.45 8.73
N VAL A 161 -9.77 -3.08 8.78
CA VAL A 161 -8.75 -3.70 9.64
C VAL A 161 -8.02 -2.62 10.43
N THR A 162 -7.30 -3.02 11.48
CA THR A 162 -6.58 -2.09 12.35
C THR A 162 -5.12 -2.50 12.47
N PRO A 163 -4.26 -2.06 11.54
CA PRO A 163 -2.82 -2.20 11.70
C PRO A 163 -2.34 -1.50 12.97
N LEU A 164 -1.35 -2.10 13.63
CA LEU A 164 -0.60 -1.45 14.70
C LEU A 164 0.76 -1.04 14.16
N VAL A 165 1.08 0.25 14.26
CA VAL A 165 2.26 0.84 13.63
C VAL A 165 3.09 1.58 14.66
N THR A 166 4.40 1.41 14.60
CA THR A 166 5.35 2.09 15.46
C THR A 166 6.39 2.78 14.60
N TYR A 167 6.55 4.09 14.75
CA TYR A 167 7.72 4.78 14.22
C TYR A 167 8.94 4.41 15.07
N VAL A 168 10.01 3.92 14.43
CA VAL A 168 11.23 3.49 15.12
C VAL A 168 12.23 4.63 15.20
N GLY A 169 12.45 5.32 14.08
CA GLY A 169 13.42 6.39 13.99
C GLY A 169 13.88 6.61 12.56
N ARG A 170 14.92 7.43 12.42
CA ARG A 170 15.51 7.78 11.14
C ARG A 170 16.89 7.16 11.02
N GLU A 171 17.20 6.59 9.85
CA GLU A 171 18.50 6.01 9.55
C GLU A 171 18.83 6.12 8.06
N GLU A 172 20.11 6.01 7.71
CA GLU A 172 20.52 5.83 6.32
C GLU A 172 20.48 4.33 5.98
N ILE A 173 19.82 3.98 4.88
CA ILE A 173 19.82 2.61 4.37
C ILE A 173 20.30 2.56 2.93
N THR A 174 20.98 1.46 2.59
CA THR A 174 21.30 1.12 1.20
C THR A 174 20.33 0.05 0.70
N VAL A 175 19.72 0.32 -0.45
CA VAL A 175 18.84 -0.58 -1.22
C VAL A 175 19.40 -0.69 -2.65
N ARG A 176 18.78 -1.52 -3.51
CA ARG A 176 19.25 -1.71 -4.88
C ARG A 176 19.31 -0.43 -5.72
N ALA A 177 18.44 0.54 -5.45
CA ALA A 177 18.42 1.84 -6.12
C ALA A 177 19.47 2.85 -5.59
N GLY A 178 20.21 2.55 -4.53
CA GLY A 178 21.18 3.45 -3.92
C GLY A 178 21.01 3.59 -2.41
N SER A 179 21.63 4.62 -1.84
CA SER A 179 21.55 4.94 -0.40
C SER A 179 20.62 6.12 -0.16
N PHE A 180 19.80 6.02 0.87
CA PHE A 180 18.75 7.00 1.19
C PHE A 180 18.68 7.22 2.69
N GLU A 181 18.43 8.47 3.07
CA GLU A 181 17.83 8.78 4.37
C GLU A 181 16.41 8.20 4.40
N ALA A 182 16.09 7.47 5.46
CA ALA A 182 14.85 6.71 5.59
C ALA A 182 14.18 6.92 6.95
N GLU A 183 12.86 7.01 6.93
CA GLU A 183 12.04 6.84 8.13
C GLU A 183 11.71 5.34 8.29
N HIS A 184 12.09 4.77 9.43
CA HIS A 184 11.90 3.35 9.77
C HIS A 184 10.65 3.16 10.62
N PHE A 185 9.81 2.22 10.22
CA PHE A 185 8.59 1.85 10.91
C PHE A 185 8.50 0.33 11.10
N LYS A 186 7.73 -0.06 12.11
CA LYS A 186 7.27 -1.42 12.32
C LYS A 186 5.75 -1.49 12.21
N VAL A 187 5.23 -2.55 11.63
CA VAL A 187 3.79 -2.74 11.48
C VAL A 187 3.37 -4.18 11.72
N ARG A 188 2.26 -4.36 12.42
CA ARG A 188 1.46 -5.59 12.42
C ARG A 188 0.17 -5.28 11.66
N TRP A 189 -0.01 -5.87 10.48
CA TRP A 189 -1.05 -5.45 9.53
C TRP A 189 -2.48 -5.69 10.01
N SER A 190 -2.69 -6.74 10.80
CA SER A 190 -3.98 -7.03 11.40
C SER A 190 -3.82 -8.03 12.54
N GLU A 191 -4.92 -8.36 13.23
CA GLU A 191 -4.96 -9.52 14.13
C GLU A 191 -4.77 -10.87 13.43
N PHE A 192 -4.99 -10.93 12.11
CA PHE A 192 -4.82 -12.14 11.30
C PHE A 192 -3.40 -12.32 10.77
N VAL A 193 -2.57 -11.28 10.83
CA VAL A 193 -1.15 -11.30 10.45
C VAL A 193 -0.36 -10.88 11.69
N PRO A 194 -0.10 -11.82 12.62
CA PRO A 194 0.45 -11.48 13.94
C PRO A 194 1.92 -11.09 13.90
N GLU A 195 2.66 -11.49 12.87
CA GLU A 195 4.06 -11.12 12.70
C GLU A 195 4.22 -9.64 12.36
N TYR A 196 5.19 -9.00 13.02
CA TYR A 196 5.59 -7.65 12.66
C TYR A 196 6.48 -7.67 11.41
N ALA A 197 6.27 -6.69 10.55
CA ALA A 197 7.16 -6.34 9.47
C ALA A 197 7.87 -5.02 9.79
N ASP A 198 9.11 -4.90 9.32
CA ASP A 198 9.84 -3.65 9.30
C ASP A 198 9.77 -3.06 7.90
N PHE A 199 9.56 -1.75 7.79
CA PHE A 199 9.57 -1.07 6.51
C PHE A 199 10.20 0.33 6.62
N TRP A 200 10.76 0.76 5.51
CA TRP A 200 11.51 2.00 5.37
C TRP A 200 10.97 2.77 4.19
N VAL A 201 10.80 4.07 4.40
CA VAL A 201 10.25 4.99 3.41
C VAL A 201 11.05 6.27 3.34
N THR A 202 11.01 6.96 2.20
CA THR A 202 11.61 8.29 2.10
C THR A 202 10.87 9.29 3.00
N PRO A 203 11.59 10.25 3.63
CA PRO A 203 10.95 11.34 4.34
C PRO A 203 10.04 12.17 3.40
N GLY A 204 8.84 12.52 3.87
CA GLY A 204 7.93 13.45 3.21
C GLY A 204 6.99 12.82 2.17
N ASP A 205 7.53 12.13 1.16
CA ASP A 205 6.72 11.50 0.09
C ASP A 205 6.45 10.00 0.33
N TYR A 206 6.99 9.42 1.40
CA TYR A 206 6.76 8.03 1.82
C TYR A 206 6.98 6.99 0.71
N LEU A 207 7.95 7.20 -0.18
CA LEU A 207 8.26 6.22 -1.21
C LEU A 207 8.84 4.96 -0.57
N PRO A 208 8.41 3.75 -0.97
CA PRO A 208 8.92 2.52 -0.40
C PRO A 208 10.39 2.36 -0.74
N LEU A 209 11.22 2.20 0.28
CA LEU A 209 12.64 1.87 0.13
C LEU A 209 12.86 0.38 0.36
N ARG A 210 12.31 -0.14 1.45
CA ARG A 210 12.46 -1.55 1.84
C ARG A 210 11.29 -2.00 2.71
N LEU A 211 10.89 -3.26 2.59
CA LEU A 211 10.02 -3.96 3.54
C LEU A 211 10.61 -5.34 3.83
N LYS A 212 10.61 -5.76 5.10
CA LYS A 212 11.10 -7.06 5.55
C LYS A 212 10.04 -7.73 6.44
N GLY A 213 9.68 -8.98 6.13
CA GLY A 213 8.75 -9.78 6.92
C GLY A 213 7.30 -9.79 6.40
N SER A 214 6.34 -9.92 7.32
CA SER A 214 4.89 -10.14 7.09
C SER A 214 4.50 -11.55 6.62
N PHE A 215 5.04 -12.03 5.50
CA PHE A 215 4.68 -13.33 4.91
C PHE A 215 5.90 -14.22 4.70
N GLY A 216 6.57 -14.57 5.81
CA GLY A 216 7.78 -15.39 5.80
C GLY A 216 9.06 -14.61 5.46
N PRO A 217 10.14 -15.31 5.05
CA PRO A 217 11.46 -14.72 4.84
C PRO A 217 11.56 -14.04 3.46
N VAL A 218 10.67 -13.07 3.21
CA VAL A 218 10.67 -12.23 2.01
C VAL A 218 11.10 -10.81 2.33
N ARG A 219 11.74 -10.16 1.36
CA ARG A 219 12.01 -8.73 1.41
C ARG A 219 11.61 -8.06 0.10
N TYR A 220 11.27 -6.79 0.21
CA TYR A 220 10.93 -5.91 -0.90
C TYR A 220 11.94 -4.77 -0.88
N GLU A 221 12.48 -4.38 -2.03
CA GLU A 221 13.46 -3.29 -2.11
C GLU A 221 13.28 -2.43 -3.35
N LEU A 222 13.41 -1.11 -3.18
CA LEU A 222 13.49 -0.18 -4.30
C LEU A 222 14.73 -0.50 -5.14
N ALA A 223 14.50 -0.75 -6.42
CA ALA A 223 15.50 -1.14 -7.41
C ALA A 223 15.68 -0.11 -8.53
N GLY A 224 14.80 0.89 -8.63
CA GLY A 224 14.95 2.02 -9.52
C GLY A 224 14.03 3.17 -9.11
N LEU A 225 14.47 4.40 -9.32
CA LEU A 225 13.74 5.63 -9.06
C LEU A 225 14.12 6.67 -10.11
N ASP A 226 13.12 7.22 -10.79
CA ASP A 226 13.22 8.24 -11.83
C ASP A 226 12.40 9.49 -11.46
#